data_AF-A0A0A6VI37-F1
#
_entry.id   AF-A0A0A6VI37-F1
#
_cell.length_a   1.000
_cell.length_b   1.000
_cell.length_c   1.000
_cell.angle_alpha   90.00
_cell.angle_beta   90.00
_cell.angle_gamma   90.00
#
_symmetry.space_group_name_H-M   'P 1'
#
loop_
_entity.id
_entity.type
_entity.pdbx_description
1 polymer ?
#
loop_
_entity_poly.entity_id
_entity_poly.type
_entity_poly.pdbx_seq_one_letter_code
_entity_poly.pdbx_strand_id
1 'polypeptide(L)'
;MKSNPTNSARQQGNLLTSSKQELIQIIERLEKERASQLDLLKEVYAEREILARRVKELEKQESNNLDSDGYRRMSSWVSKICFILQHENRPLRSPELIGLLEKREPELAGHRSKEQYFSAFLSNAVSYGRVIQQKVKGVRGYYYLLPEWLDDKGQVLVIYKSRML
;
A
#
# COMPACT_ATOMS: atom_id res chain seq x y z
N MET A 1 85.03 9.82 -25.59
CA MET A 1 84.56 9.74 -24.20
C MET A 1 83.52 8.62 -24.12
N LYS A 2 83.80 7.54 -23.38
CA LYS A 2 82.95 6.35 -23.29
C LYS A 2 81.89 6.57 -22.21
N SER A 3 80.62 6.50 -22.57
CA SER A 3 79.48 6.59 -21.64
C SER A 3 79.41 5.37 -20.73
N ASN A 4 79.35 5.58 -19.41
CA ASN A 4 79.32 4.52 -18.39
C ASN A 4 77.99 3.73 -18.43
N PRO A 5 78.00 2.42 -18.76
CA PRO A 5 76.79 1.58 -18.86
C PRO A 5 76.16 1.25 -17.49
N THR A 6 76.85 1.52 -16.39
CA THR A 6 76.42 1.19 -15.03
C THR A 6 75.32 2.07 -14.45
N ASN A 7 75.13 3.30 -14.97
CA ASN A 7 74.12 4.22 -14.43
C ASN A 7 72.72 3.96 -15.04
N SER A 8 72.68 3.55 -16.31
CA SER A 8 71.44 3.22 -17.02
C SER A 8 70.76 1.94 -16.49
N ALA A 9 71.54 0.89 -16.19
CA ALA A 9 71.02 -0.35 -15.63
C ALA A 9 70.44 -0.18 -14.21
N ARG A 10 71.07 0.67 -13.37
CA ARG A 10 70.56 1.00 -12.03
C ARG A 10 69.29 1.85 -12.08
N GLN A 11 69.21 2.80 -13.01
CA GLN A 11 68.00 3.61 -13.21
C GLN A 11 66.81 2.78 -13.73
N GLN A 12 67.05 1.87 -14.69
CA GLN A 12 66.02 0.94 -15.18
C GLN A 12 65.54 -0.03 -14.09
N GLY A 13 66.45 -0.57 -13.27
CA GLY A 13 66.10 -1.42 -12.13
C GLY A 13 65.22 -0.72 -11.09
N ASN A 14 65.50 0.54 -10.78
CA ASN A 14 64.69 1.32 -9.83
C ASN A 14 63.31 1.68 -10.40
N LEU A 15 63.21 2.04 -11.69
CA LEU A 15 61.93 2.30 -12.38
C LEU A 15 61.02 1.07 -12.43
N LEU A 16 61.59 -0.10 -12.74
CA LEU A 16 60.87 -1.38 -12.73
C LEU A 16 60.38 -1.76 -11.33
N THR A 17 61.15 -1.41 -10.29
CA THR A 17 60.79 -1.71 -8.90
C THR A 17 59.67 -0.79 -8.40
N SER A 18 59.72 0.51 -8.74
CA SER A 18 58.65 1.48 -8.44
C SER A 18 57.33 1.12 -9.14
N SER A 19 57.39 0.75 -10.42
CA SER A 19 56.21 0.32 -11.18
C SER A 19 55.58 -0.96 -10.62
N LYS A 20 56.40 -1.91 -10.16
CA LYS A 20 55.90 -3.11 -9.46
C LYS A 20 55.23 -2.79 -8.13
N GLN A 21 55.77 -1.85 -7.37
CA GLN A 21 55.18 -1.42 -6.10
C GLN A 21 53.82 -0.73 -6.31
N GLU A 22 53.69 0.10 -7.35
CA GLU A 22 52.41 0.71 -7.73
C GLU A 22 51.37 -0.34 -8.13
N LEU A 23 51.77 -1.37 -8.90
CA LEU A 23 50.88 -2.47 -9.27
C LEU A 23 50.40 -3.26 -8.04
N ILE A 24 51.28 -3.52 -7.08
CA ILE A 24 50.92 -4.20 -5.82
C ILE A 24 49.88 -3.38 -5.04
N GLN A 25 50.09 -2.07 -4.90
CA GLN A 25 49.14 -1.19 -4.21
C GLN A 25 47.77 -1.12 -4.90
N ILE A 26 47.74 -1.15 -6.24
CA ILE A 26 46.50 -1.19 -7.01
C ILE A 26 45.76 -2.52 -6.78
N ILE A 27 46.49 -3.65 -6.81
CA ILE A 27 45.90 -4.97 -6.55
C ILE A 27 45.31 -5.03 -5.14
N GLU A 28 46.05 -4.59 -4.12
CA GLU A 28 45.57 -4.58 -2.73
C GLU A 28 44.31 -3.71 -2.56
N ARG A 29 44.25 -2.56 -3.24
CA ARG A 29 43.06 -1.70 -3.23
C ARG A 29 41.86 -2.39 -3.88
N LEU A 30 42.06 -2.98 -5.06
CA LEU A 30 41.01 -3.67 -5.78
C LEU A 30 40.50 -4.90 -5.02
N GLU A 31 41.39 -5.64 -4.34
CA GLU A 31 41.01 -6.76 -3.48
C GLU A 31 40.15 -6.30 -2.30
N LYS A 32 40.53 -5.18 -1.67
CA LYS A 32 39.75 -4.59 -0.57
C LYS A 32 38.38 -4.09 -1.04
N GLU A 33 38.31 -3.44 -2.20
CA GLU A 33 37.05 -3.00 -2.80
C GLU A 33 36.18 -4.19 -3.22
N ARG A 34 36.77 -5.25 -3.76
CA ARG A 34 36.05 -6.48 -4.10
C ARG A 34 35.48 -7.14 -2.85
N ALA A 35 36.25 -7.20 -1.76
CA ALA A 35 35.79 -7.76 -0.50
C ALA A 35 34.60 -6.95 0.07
N SER A 36 34.70 -5.62 0.09
CA SER A 36 33.60 -4.78 0.59
C SER A 36 32.34 -4.88 -0.28
N GLN A 37 32.50 -4.96 -1.61
CA GLN A 37 31.37 -5.18 -2.52
C GLN A 37 30.71 -6.54 -2.30
N LEU A 38 31.48 -7.60 -2.07
CA LEU A 38 30.95 -8.93 -1.78
C LEU A 38 30.18 -8.98 -0.47
N ASP A 39 30.66 -8.29 0.56
CA ASP A 39 29.98 -8.24 1.85
C ASP A 39 28.68 -7.43 1.78
N LEU A 40 28.70 -6.27 1.12
CA LEU A 40 27.49 -5.51 0.84
C LEU A 40 26.47 -6.32 0.02
N LEU A 41 26.94 -7.08 -0.97
CA LEU A 41 26.07 -7.94 -1.77
C LEU A 41 25.37 -9.00 -0.91
N LYS A 42 26.09 -9.63 0.02
CA LYS A 42 25.49 -10.61 0.96
C LYS A 42 24.42 -9.95 1.84
N GLU A 43 24.68 -8.76 2.36
CA GLU A 43 23.71 -8.01 3.18
C GLU A 43 22.44 -7.71 2.40
N VAL A 44 22.57 -7.18 1.17
CA VAL A 44 21.42 -6.87 0.31
C VAL A 44 20.62 -8.14 -0.04
N TYR A 45 21.27 -9.26 -0.31
CA TYR A 45 20.56 -10.52 -0.58
C TYR A 45 19.81 -11.03 0.66
N ALA A 46 20.42 -10.91 1.85
CA ALA A 46 19.76 -11.30 3.10
C ALA A 46 18.53 -10.43 3.38
N GLU A 47 18.65 -9.10 3.21
CA GLU A 47 17.53 -8.18 3.37
C GLU A 47 16.42 -8.45 2.35
N ARG A 48 16.77 -8.65 1.09
CA ARG A 48 15.81 -8.98 0.03
C ARG A 48 15.03 -10.26 0.35
N GLU A 49 15.70 -11.29 0.86
CA GLU A 49 15.06 -12.55 1.24
C GLU A 49 14.10 -12.37 2.42
N ILE A 50 14.48 -11.58 3.43
CA ILE A 50 13.60 -11.24 4.55
C ILE A 50 12.36 -10.47 4.05
N LEU A 51 12.56 -9.47 3.20
CA LEU A 51 11.48 -8.68 2.62
C LEU A 51 10.56 -9.54 1.75
N ALA A 52 11.10 -10.44 0.92
CA ALA A 52 10.32 -11.34 0.09
C ALA A 52 9.42 -12.26 0.92
N ARG A 53 9.93 -12.80 2.03
CA ARG A 53 9.12 -13.58 2.97
C ARG A 53 8.02 -12.72 3.58
N ARG A 54 8.33 -11.50 4.00
CA ARG A 54 7.35 -10.60 4.60
C ARG A 54 6.23 -10.23 3.64
N VAL A 55 6.56 -9.94 2.39
CA VAL A 55 5.57 -9.68 1.33
C VAL A 55 4.65 -10.89 1.17
N LYS A 56 5.22 -12.09 1.04
CA LYS A 56 4.43 -13.33 0.89
C LYS A 56 3.50 -13.60 2.08
N GLU A 57 3.94 -13.30 3.31
CA GLU A 57 3.11 -13.39 4.50
C GLU A 57 1.93 -12.41 4.45
N LEU A 58 2.19 -11.15 4.08
CA LEU A 58 1.17 -10.11 3.99
C LEU A 58 0.15 -10.42 2.88
N GLU A 59 0.60 -10.91 1.72
CA GLU A 59 -0.29 -11.34 0.63
C GLU A 59 -1.21 -12.48 1.06
N LYS A 60 -0.68 -13.47 1.81
CA LYS A 60 -1.48 -14.57 2.35
C LYS A 60 -2.48 -14.10 3.41
N GLN A 61 -2.11 -13.11 4.23
CA GLN A 61 -3.04 -12.49 5.16
C GLN A 61 -4.15 -11.73 4.41
N GLU A 62 -3.79 -10.97 3.37
CA GLU A 62 -4.75 -10.24 2.55
C GLU A 62 -5.73 -11.19 1.85
N SER A 63 -5.25 -12.31 1.29
CA SER A 63 -6.12 -13.31 0.65
C SER A 63 -7.11 -13.95 1.62
N ASN A 64 -6.72 -14.17 2.87
CA ASN A 64 -7.61 -14.73 3.91
C ASN A 64 -8.65 -13.72 4.41
N ASN A 65 -8.40 -12.43 4.21
CA ASN A 65 -9.26 -11.33 4.64
C ASN A 65 -10.28 -10.90 3.57
N LEU A 66 -10.21 -11.50 2.39
CA LEU A 66 -11.09 -11.24 1.25
C LEU A 66 -12.17 -12.33 1.17
N ASP A 67 -13.44 -11.92 1.19
CA ASP A 67 -14.54 -12.82 0.87
C ASP A 67 -14.67 -13.01 -0.65
N SER A 68 -15.45 -14.01 -1.06
CA SER A 68 -15.62 -14.37 -2.49
C SER A 68 -16.17 -13.25 -3.37
N ASP A 69 -16.85 -12.27 -2.79
CA ASP A 69 -17.42 -11.11 -3.49
C ASP A 69 -16.52 -9.85 -3.42
N GLY A 70 -15.29 -9.99 -2.92
CA GLY A 70 -14.33 -8.91 -2.78
C GLY A 70 -14.49 -8.09 -1.50
N TYR A 71 -15.39 -8.48 -0.59
CA TYR A 71 -15.53 -7.83 0.71
C TYR A 71 -14.26 -8.02 1.56
N ARG A 72 -13.70 -6.91 2.05
CA ARG A 72 -12.49 -6.90 2.88
C ARG A 72 -12.85 -6.73 4.35
N ARG A 73 -12.77 -7.80 5.14
CA ARG A 73 -13.14 -7.76 6.58
C ARG A 73 -12.30 -6.80 7.42
N MET A 74 -11.01 -6.66 7.10
CA MET A 74 -10.11 -5.75 7.81
C MET A 74 -10.16 -4.30 7.30
N SER A 75 -11.04 -3.99 6.34
CA SER A 75 -11.18 -2.61 5.86
C SER A 75 -11.84 -1.70 6.90
N SER A 76 -11.64 -0.39 6.77
CA SER A 76 -12.29 0.58 7.66
C SER A 76 -13.80 0.55 7.49
N TRP A 77 -14.57 0.90 8.53
CA TRP A 77 -16.02 0.99 8.45
C TRP A 77 -16.52 1.87 7.30
N VAL A 78 -15.83 2.99 7.00
CA VAL A 78 -16.14 3.84 5.85
C VAL A 78 -16.00 3.07 4.53
N SER A 79 -14.94 2.27 4.39
CA SER A 79 -14.72 1.43 3.20
C SER A 79 -15.79 0.34 3.09
N LYS A 80 -16.15 -0.30 4.21
CA LYS A 80 -17.24 -1.28 4.29
C LYS A 80 -18.58 -0.68 3.84
N ILE A 81 -18.90 0.54 4.30
CA ILE A 81 -20.11 1.27 3.89
C ILE A 81 -20.11 1.53 2.38
N CYS A 82 -19.00 2.04 1.84
CA CYS A 82 -18.88 2.29 0.40
C CYS A 82 -19.04 1.01 -0.41
N PHE A 83 -18.40 -0.08 0.02
CA PHE A 83 -18.52 -1.38 -0.63
C PHE A 83 -19.98 -1.85 -0.67
N ILE A 84 -20.72 -1.77 0.45
CA ILE A 84 -22.12 -2.20 0.47
C ILE A 84 -22.98 -1.35 -0.47
N LEU A 85 -22.78 -0.04 -0.51
CA LEU A 85 -23.48 0.84 -1.46
C LEU A 85 -23.17 0.47 -2.91
N GLN A 86 -21.90 0.21 -3.23
CA GLN A 86 -21.47 -0.21 -4.57
C GLN A 86 -22.06 -1.56 -4.96
N HIS A 87 -21.99 -2.54 -4.05
CA HIS A 87 -22.43 -3.91 -4.28
C HIS A 87 -23.96 -4.00 -4.48
N GLU A 88 -24.73 -3.30 -3.65
CA GLU A 88 -26.19 -3.21 -3.80
C GLU A 88 -26.60 -2.30 -4.97
N ASN A 89 -25.68 -1.46 -5.46
CA ASN A 89 -25.86 -0.54 -6.58
C ASN A 89 -27.14 0.32 -6.45
N ARG A 90 -27.47 0.75 -5.22
CA ARG A 90 -28.63 1.60 -4.96
C ARG A 90 -28.42 2.44 -3.71
N PRO A 91 -29.10 3.58 -3.58
CA PRO A 91 -29.13 4.32 -2.33
C PRO A 91 -29.73 3.47 -1.20
N LEU A 92 -29.11 3.53 -0.04
CA LEU A 92 -29.54 2.76 1.14
C LEU A 92 -29.81 3.68 2.31
N ARG A 93 -30.74 3.28 3.19
CA ARG A 93 -30.92 3.93 4.49
C ARG A 93 -30.04 3.27 5.54
N SER A 94 -29.82 3.98 6.66
CA SER A 94 -29.02 3.48 7.78
C SER A 94 -29.47 2.09 8.28
N PRO A 95 -30.77 1.80 8.48
CA PRO A 95 -31.20 0.46 8.89
C PRO A 95 -30.88 -0.64 7.87
N GLU A 96 -30.92 -0.32 6.57
CA GLU A 96 -30.58 -1.28 5.51
C GLU A 96 -29.08 -1.57 5.50
N LEU A 97 -28.24 -0.53 5.64
CA LEU A 97 -26.80 -0.68 5.76
C LEU A 97 -26.42 -1.53 6.97
N ILE A 98 -27.05 -1.30 8.12
CA ILE A 98 -26.85 -2.08 9.34
C ILE A 98 -27.23 -3.54 9.10
N GLY A 99 -28.41 -3.80 8.51
CA GLY A 99 -28.89 -5.16 8.24
C GLY A 99 -28.03 -5.95 7.24
N LEU A 100 -27.34 -5.27 6.33
CA LEU A 100 -26.40 -5.91 5.41
C LEU A 100 -25.04 -6.17 6.07
N LEU A 101 -24.54 -5.22 6.84
CA LEU A 101 -23.24 -5.32 7.51
C LEU A 101 -23.26 -6.28 8.68
N GLU A 102 -24.34 -6.38 9.46
CA GLU A 102 -24.42 -7.29 10.61
C GLU A 102 -24.28 -8.77 10.22
N LYS A 103 -24.65 -9.13 8.98
CA LYS A 103 -24.47 -10.49 8.44
C LYS A 103 -23.00 -10.85 8.24
N ARG A 104 -22.14 -9.85 8.08
CA ARG A 104 -20.71 -9.99 7.76
C ARG A 104 -19.81 -9.58 8.92
N GLU A 105 -20.31 -8.76 9.83
CA GLU A 105 -19.55 -8.13 10.90
C GLU A 105 -20.10 -8.53 12.27
N PRO A 106 -19.50 -9.54 12.93
CA PRO A 106 -19.92 -9.99 14.25
C PRO A 106 -19.90 -8.89 15.32
N GLU A 107 -18.96 -7.95 15.22
CA GLU A 107 -18.85 -6.81 16.13
C GLU A 107 -20.09 -5.91 16.11
N LEU A 108 -20.64 -5.66 14.92
CA LEU A 108 -21.88 -4.91 14.76
C LEU A 108 -23.09 -5.75 15.17
N ALA A 109 -23.09 -7.05 14.85
CA ALA A 109 -24.18 -7.96 15.18
C ALA A 109 -24.42 -8.07 16.69
N GLY A 110 -23.34 -8.13 17.48
CA GLY A 110 -23.38 -8.24 18.94
C GLY A 110 -23.62 -6.93 19.70
N HIS A 111 -23.64 -5.78 19.03
CA HIS A 111 -23.75 -4.49 19.70
C HIS A 111 -25.19 -4.20 20.18
N ARG A 112 -25.37 -3.74 21.42
CA ARG A 112 -26.69 -3.48 22.04
C ARG A 112 -27.50 -2.41 21.31
N SER A 113 -26.83 -1.33 20.89
CA SER A 113 -27.43 -0.23 20.13
C SER A 113 -26.68 -0.08 18.81
N LYS A 114 -27.11 -0.83 17.79
CA LYS A 114 -26.45 -0.87 16.47
C LYS A 114 -26.52 0.48 15.77
N GLU A 115 -27.65 1.16 15.88
CA GLU A 115 -27.89 2.47 15.27
C GLU A 115 -26.93 3.53 15.82
N GLN A 116 -26.76 3.58 17.15
CA GLN A 116 -25.86 4.54 17.78
C GLN A 116 -24.39 4.25 17.42
N TYR A 117 -23.98 2.99 17.50
CA TYR A 117 -22.63 2.57 17.14
C TYR A 117 -22.30 2.89 15.68
N PHE A 118 -23.21 2.53 14.77
CA PHE A 118 -23.03 2.72 13.34
C PHE A 118 -23.09 4.20 12.92
N SER A 119 -23.85 5.03 13.64
CA SER A 119 -24.02 6.45 13.31
C SER A 119 -22.69 7.22 13.25
N ALA A 120 -21.72 6.88 14.10
CA ALA A 120 -20.40 7.52 14.12
C ALA A 120 -19.63 7.26 12.82
N PHE A 121 -19.59 6.01 12.35
CA PHE A 121 -18.90 5.65 11.11
C PHE A 121 -19.58 6.24 9.89
N LEU A 122 -20.91 6.27 9.89
CA LEU A 122 -21.69 6.85 8.81
C LEU A 122 -21.50 8.37 8.73
N SER A 123 -21.38 9.03 9.89
CA SER A 123 -21.06 10.47 9.95
C SER A 123 -19.65 10.74 9.45
N ASN A 124 -18.67 9.89 9.78
CA ASN A 124 -17.31 9.99 9.25
C ASN A 124 -17.27 9.79 7.73
N ALA A 125 -18.00 8.81 7.20
CA ALA A 125 -18.08 8.58 5.76
C ALA A 125 -18.60 9.80 5.00
N VAL A 126 -19.57 10.51 5.58
CA VAL A 126 -20.13 11.75 5.04
C VAL A 126 -19.16 12.91 5.17
N SER A 127 -18.53 13.07 6.34
CA SER A 127 -17.51 14.10 6.58
C SER A 127 -16.33 13.99 5.61
N TYR A 128 -15.90 12.78 5.30
CA TYR A 128 -14.84 12.52 4.32
C TYR A 128 -15.30 12.65 2.86
N GLY A 129 -16.56 12.98 2.60
CA GLY A 129 -17.12 13.08 1.25
C GLY A 129 -17.16 11.75 0.49
N ARG A 130 -17.02 10.62 1.19
CA ARG A 130 -17.07 9.28 0.58
C ARG A 130 -18.49 8.80 0.36
N VAL A 131 -19.44 9.36 1.10
CA VAL A 131 -20.86 9.09 1.04
C VAL A 131 -21.61 10.42 1.15
N ILE A 132 -22.72 10.56 0.45
CA ILE A 132 -23.55 11.77 0.48
C ILE A 132 -24.90 11.44 1.10
N GLN A 133 -25.44 12.37 1.90
CA GLN A 133 -26.77 12.25 2.49
C GLN A 133 -27.81 12.97 1.62
N GLN A 134 -28.86 12.26 1.21
CA GLN A 134 -30.00 12.84 0.51
C GLN A 134 -31.26 12.72 1.36
N LYS A 135 -31.91 13.87 1.59
CA LYS A 135 -33.24 13.92 2.19
C LYS A 135 -34.31 13.73 1.11
N VAL A 136 -35.25 12.81 1.36
CA VAL A 136 -36.42 12.59 0.52
C VAL A 136 -37.67 13.00 1.29
N LYS A 137 -38.55 13.79 0.66
CA LYS A 137 -39.79 14.27 1.27
C LYS A 137 -40.71 13.07 1.56
N GLY A 138 -41.27 13.01 2.77
CA GLY A 138 -42.13 11.91 3.21
C GLY A 138 -41.39 10.70 3.78
N VAL A 139 -40.06 10.63 3.67
CA VAL A 139 -39.26 9.53 4.23
C VAL A 139 -38.53 9.99 5.50
N ARG A 140 -38.64 9.20 6.57
CA ARG A 140 -37.88 9.42 7.81
C ARG A 140 -36.41 9.04 7.61
N GLY A 141 -35.50 9.88 8.10
CA GLY A 141 -34.06 9.71 7.93
C GLY A 141 -33.53 10.22 6.58
N TYR A 142 -32.35 9.73 6.20
CA TYR A 142 -31.64 10.04 4.97
C TYR A 142 -31.39 8.77 4.18
N TYR A 143 -31.27 8.92 2.87
CA TYR A 143 -30.59 7.96 2.02
C TYR A 143 -29.12 8.33 1.90
N TYR A 144 -28.30 7.31 1.84
CA TYR A 144 -26.86 7.40 1.69
C TYR A 144 -26.50 6.94 0.28
N LEU A 145 -25.70 7.76 -0.40
CA LEU A 145 -25.35 7.60 -1.81
C LEU A 145 -23.85 7.71 -1.99
N LEU A 146 -23.36 7.14 -3.08
CA LEU A 146 -22.00 7.40 -3.52
C LEU A 146 -21.93 8.74 -4.28
N PRO A 147 -20.82 9.49 -4.19
CA PRO A 147 -20.64 10.75 -4.92
C PRO A 147 -20.81 10.60 -6.43
N GLU A 148 -20.42 9.46 -6.99
CA GLU A 148 -20.52 9.17 -8.43
C GLU A 148 -21.98 9.02 -8.91
N TRP A 149 -22.94 8.99 -8.00
CA TRP A 149 -24.37 8.91 -8.31
C TRP A 149 -25.05 10.28 -8.41
N LEU A 150 -24.26 11.36 -8.33
CA LEU A 150 -24.70 12.73 -8.53
C LEU A 150 -24.22 13.24 -9.89
N ASP A 151 -24.97 14.17 -10.47
CA ASP A 151 -24.53 14.95 -11.62
C ASP A 151 -23.59 16.09 -11.20
N ASP A 152 -23.06 16.82 -12.19
CA ASP A 152 -22.16 17.97 -11.98
C ASP A 152 -22.80 19.11 -11.15
N LYS A 153 -24.12 19.07 -10.97
CA LYS A 153 -24.90 20.04 -10.19
C LYS A 153 -25.23 19.51 -8.79
N GLY A 154 -24.72 18.34 -8.41
CA GLY A 154 -24.98 17.69 -7.14
C GLY A 154 -26.38 17.08 -7.01
N GLN A 155 -27.10 16.88 -8.12
CA GLN A 155 -28.41 16.22 -8.13
C GLN A 155 -28.27 14.73 -8.36
N VAL A 156 -29.09 13.93 -7.66
CA VAL A 156 -29.11 12.47 -7.81
C VAL A 156 -29.54 12.09 -9.23
N LEU A 157 -28.73 11.26 -9.90
CA LEU A 157 -29.05 10.74 -11.22
C LEU A 157 -30.39 9.99 -11.21
N VAL A 158 -31.14 10.11 -12.30
CA VAL A 158 -32.51 9.59 -12.43
C VAL A 158 -32.60 8.10 -12.08
N ILE A 159 -31.61 7.31 -12.53
CA ILE A 159 -31.55 5.86 -12.30
C ILE A 159 -31.47 5.47 -10.82
N TYR A 160 -30.90 6.33 -9.97
CA TYR A 160 -30.79 6.09 -8.53
C TYR A 160 -31.95 6.73 -7.77
N LYS A 161 -32.47 7.85 -8.27
CA LYS A 161 -33.65 8.51 -7.71
C LYS A 161 -34.87 7.58 -7.71
N SER A 162 -35.07 6.80 -8.77
CA SER A 162 -36.16 5.82 -8.85
C SER A 162 -36.00 4.64 -7.89
N ARG A 163 -34.82 4.43 -7.30
CA ARG A 163 -34.52 3.34 -6.34
C ARG A 163 -34.63 3.79 -4.88
N MET A 164 -34.94 5.06 -4.63
CA MET A 164 -35.12 5.64 -3.30
C MET A 164 -36.60 5.65 -2.83
N LEU A 165 -37.52 5.20 -3.69
CA LEU A 165 -38.97 5.22 -3.49
C LEU A 165 -39.55 3.83 -3.68
#